data_AF-A0A7W7SJC5-F1
#
_entry.id   AF-A0A7W7SJC5-F1
#
_cell.length_a   1.000
_cell.length_b   1.000
_cell.length_c   1.000
_cell.angle_alpha   90.00
_cell.angle_beta   90.00
_cell.angle_gamma   90.00
#
_symmetry.space_group_name_H-M   'P 1'
#
loop_
_entity.id
_entity.type
_entity.pdbx_description
1 polymer ?
#
loop_
_entity_poly.entity_id
_entity_poly.type
_entity_poly.pdbx_seq_one_letter_code
_entity_poly.pdbx_strand_id
1 'polypeptide(L)'
;MIIGCEDADDHIPGAGIAGTAAAYWPHRHGFEPTVVERAGGIREGDYKVDIRGAALDVVTRMGLREQIRAQRTAVRTGSIVDAAGKRVAAIDGDTFGGRQAQDAGLAGYERELRPFVAVNQKLGSANIKRMVLRSAGQVRMSMTMLRLINRLPGKDRLMAKTMEPIHKAAAAIVLKEY
;
A
#
# COMPACT_ATOMS: atom_id res chain seq x y z
N MET A 1 -18.20 -7.18 -2.15
CA MET A 1 -19.06 -6.00 -1.90
C MET A 1 -18.45 -4.81 -2.63
N ILE A 2 -19.23 -4.11 -3.46
CA ILE A 2 -18.82 -2.87 -4.12
C ILE A 2 -19.44 -1.72 -3.32
N ILE A 3 -18.63 -0.77 -2.87
CA ILE A 3 -19.11 0.47 -2.24
C ILE A 3 -18.78 1.61 -3.22
N GLY A 4 -19.76 2.12 -3.98
CA GLY A 4 -19.61 3.27 -4.91
C GLY A 4 -19.84 2.98 -6.41
N CYS A 5 -20.21 4.03 -7.18
CA CYS A 5 -20.92 4.12 -8.48
C CYS A 5 -20.29 3.47 -9.74
N GLU A 6 -21.10 3.30 -10.80
CA GLU A 6 -20.90 2.49 -12.03
C GLU A 6 -20.11 3.13 -13.19
N ASP A 7 -19.55 4.35 -13.07
CA ASP A 7 -18.88 5.03 -14.18
C ASP A 7 -17.37 5.29 -13.94
N ALA A 8 -16.54 4.48 -14.62
CA ALA A 8 -15.13 4.65 -15.03
C ALA A 8 -13.96 4.78 -14.00
N ASP A 9 -13.04 3.82 -14.12
CA ASP A 9 -11.56 3.85 -13.96
C ASP A 9 -10.84 3.94 -12.58
N ASP A 10 -11.46 4.33 -11.46
CA ASP A 10 -10.74 4.44 -10.15
C ASP A 10 -11.18 3.38 -9.11
N HIS A 11 -10.80 2.12 -9.36
CA HIS A 11 -11.09 1.01 -8.45
C HIS A 11 -9.96 0.79 -7.44
N ILE A 12 -10.30 0.77 -6.15
CA ILE A 12 -9.37 0.45 -5.06
C ILE A 12 -9.63 -0.98 -4.57
N PRO A 13 -8.68 -1.91 -4.76
CA PRO A 13 -8.85 -3.28 -4.31
C PRO A 13 -8.68 -3.41 -2.79
N GLY A 14 -9.66 -4.04 -2.15
CA GLY A 14 -9.67 -4.41 -0.73
C GLY A 14 -10.26 -3.34 0.19
N ALA A 15 -11.25 -3.70 1.00
CA ALA A 15 -11.84 -2.85 2.04
C ALA A 15 -11.17 -3.03 3.41
N GLY A 16 -9.87 -3.30 3.42
CA GLY A 16 -9.04 -3.33 4.63
C GLY A 16 -8.56 -1.92 5.03
N ILE A 17 -7.64 -1.86 6.00
CA ILE A 17 -7.07 -0.60 6.51
C ILE A 17 -6.48 0.25 5.37
N ALA A 18 -5.63 -0.37 4.53
CA ALA A 18 -4.97 0.36 3.45
C ALA A 18 -5.93 0.87 2.37
N GLY A 19 -6.87 0.03 1.90
CA GLY A 19 -7.79 0.43 0.83
C GLY A 19 -8.80 1.49 1.28
N THR A 20 -9.34 1.38 2.50
CA THR A 20 -10.22 2.42 3.07
C THR A 20 -9.48 3.73 3.33
N ALA A 21 -8.24 3.68 3.83
CA ALA A 21 -7.40 4.87 3.99
C ALA A 21 -7.04 5.51 2.63
N ALA A 22 -6.80 4.69 1.61
CA ALA A 22 -6.51 5.16 0.25
C ALA A 22 -7.73 5.82 -0.41
N ALA A 23 -8.93 5.32 -0.16
CA ALA A 23 -10.18 5.90 -0.67
C ALA A 23 -10.55 7.22 0.04
N TYR A 24 -10.19 7.37 1.32
CA TYR A 24 -10.58 8.51 2.14
C TYR A 24 -10.17 9.87 1.57
N TRP A 25 -8.91 10.02 1.14
CA TRP A 25 -8.39 11.31 0.70
C TRP A 25 -8.92 11.76 -0.67
N PRO A 26 -8.92 10.91 -1.73
CA PRO A 26 -9.57 11.25 -2.99
C PRO A 26 -11.04 11.62 -2.79
N HIS A 27 -11.78 10.85 -1.99
CA HIS A 27 -13.17 11.17 -1.68
C HIS A 27 -13.32 12.58 -1.06
N ARG A 28 -12.46 12.92 -0.10
CA ARG A 28 -12.44 14.26 0.51
C ARG A 28 -12.07 15.38 -0.46
N HIS A 29 -11.39 15.06 -1.56
CA HIS A 29 -11.01 16.00 -2.61
C HIS A 29 -11.97 16.02 -3.81
N GLY A 30 -13.16 15.42 -3.68
CA GLY A 30 -14.23 15.49 -4.69
C GLY A 30 -14.17 14.38 -5.75
N PHE A 31 -13.33 13.37 -5.56
CA PHE A 31 -13.35 12.15 -6.37
C PHE A 31 -14.38 11.16 -5.82
N GLU A 32 -14.82 10.21 -6.65
CA GLU A 32 -15.74 9.14 -6.26
C GLU A 32 -15.06 7.77 -6.38
N PRO A 33 -14.08 7.44 -5.50
CA PRO A 33 -13.37 6.17 -5.59
C PRO A 33 -14.29 5.00 -5.23
N THR A 34 -14.21 3.93 -6.02
CA THR A 34 -14.97 2.69 -5.76
C THR A 34 -14.07 1.65 -5.10
N VAL A 35 -14.43 1.21 -3.89
CA VAL A 35 -13.69 0.16 -3.18
C VAL A 35 -14.31 -1.20 -3.48
N VAL A 36 -13.48 -2.14 -3.93
CA VAL A 36 -13.91 -3.50 -4.28
C VAL A 36 -13.35 -4.50 -3.27
N GLU A 37 -14.21 -5.18 -2.54
CA GLU A 37 -13.83 -6.21 -1.57
C GLU A 37 -14.34 -7.60 -1.97
N ARG A 38 -13.48 -8.61 -1.83
CA ARG A 38 -13.81 -10.01 -2.09
C ARG A 38 -14.66 -10.62 -0.97
N ALA A 39 -14.37 -10.28 0.28
CA ALA A 39 -15.14 -10.71 1.44
C ALA A 39 -16.59 -10.21 1.36
N GLY A 40 -17.50 -11.01 1.93
CA GLY A 40 -18.93 -10.68 1.98
C GLY A 40 -19.28 -9.55 2.97
N GLY A 41 -18.33 -9.12 3.80
CA GLY A 41 -18.51 -8.07 4.79
C GLY A 41 -17.18 -7.61 5.37
N ILE A 42 -17.23 -6.61 6.26
CA ILE A 42 -16.08 -6.17 7.03
C ILE A 42 -15.65 -7.30 7.98
N ARG A 43 -14.35 -7.52 8.10
CA ARG A 43 -13.82 -8.45 9.08
C ARG A 43 -14.02 -7.87 10.48
N GLU A 44 -14.95 -8.45 11.22
CA GLU A 44 -15.11 -8.21 12.64
C GLU A 44 -13.97 -8.99 13.34
N GLY A 45 -13.13 -8.27 14.11
CA GLY A 45 -11.79 -8.72 14.46
C GLY A 45 -11.70 -9.81 15.54
N ASP A 46 -10.48 -10.32 15.77
CA ASP A 46 -10.09 -11.17 16.91
C ASP A 46 -8.71 -10.78 17.49
N TYR A 47 -8.08 -9.76 16.91
CA TYR A 47 -6.69 -9.40 17.20
C TYR A 47 -6.52 -7.89 17.29
N LYS A 48 -5.68 -7.45 18.23
CA LYS A 48 -5.35 -6.03 18.38
C LYS A 48 -4.42 -5.56 17.25
N VAL A 49 -4.61 -4.33 16.80
CA VAL A 49 -3.69 -3.64 15.90
C VAL A 49 -3.08 -2.44 16.61
N ASP A 50 -1.82 -2.16 16.30
CA ASP A 50 -1.08 -1.04 16.86
C ASP A 50 -1.01 0.11 15.83
N ILE A 51 -1.39 1.33 16.26
CA ILE A 51 -1.20 2.56 15.47
C ILE A 51 -0.08 3.35 16.12
N ARG A 52 1.05 3.49 15.41
CA ARG A 52 2.28 4.11 15.91
C ARG A 52 2.91 5.00 14.85
N GLY A 53 3.88 5.81 15.25
CA GLY A 53 4.68 6.60 14.31
C GLY A 53 3.85 7.52 13.42
N ALA A 54 4.23 7.58 12.14
CA ALA A 54 3.55 8.41 11.13
C ALA A 54 2.06 8.08 10.96
N ALA A 55 1.62 6.85 11.30
CA ALA A 55 0.20 6.50 11.23
C ALA A 55 -0.64 7.31 12.23
N LEU A 56 -0.07 7.76 13.35
CA LEU A 56 -0.74 8.66 14.30
C LEU A 56 -1.06 10.01 13.65
N ASP A 57 -0.14 10.55 12.84
CA ASP A 57 -0.36 11.80 12.12
C ASP A 57 -1.45 11.63 11.05
N VAL A 58 -1.43 10.50 10.33
CA VAL A 58 -2.44 10.19 9.31
C VAL A 58 -3.83 10.13 9.94
N VAL A 59 -4.04 9.34 11.00
CA VAL A 59 -5.37 9.24 11.63
C VAL A 59 -5.80 10.53 12.33
N THR A 60 -4.84 11.36 12.76
CA THR A 60 -5.13 12.72 13.26
C THR A 60 -5.66 13.60 12.14
N ARG A 61 -5.00 13.61 10.97
CA ARG A 61 -5.45 14.38 9.78
C ARG A 61 -6.78 13.87 9.23
N MET A 62 -7.07 12.57 9.38
CA MET A 62 -8.37 11.99 9.05
C MET A 62 -9.46 12.34 10.09
N GLY A 63 -9.12 12.96 11.22
CA GLY A 63 -10.09 13.27 12.29
C GLY A 63 -10.54 12.06 13.11
N LEU A 64 -9.86 10.91 12.97
CA LEU A 64 -10.26 9.63 13.58
C LEU A 64 -9.59 9.37 14.94
N ARG A 65 -8.61 10.19 15.33
CA ARG A 65 -7.79 9.96 16.52
C ARG A 65 -8.60 9.74 17.80
N GLU A 66 -9.58 10.59 18.09
CA GLU A 66 -10.35 10.46 19.33
C GLU A 66 -11.28 9.24 19.32
N GLN A 67 -11.86 8.90 18.16
CA GLN A 67 -12.68 7.69 18.01
C GLN A 67 -11.84 6.43 18.23
N ILE A 68 -10.67 6.37 17.62
CA ILE A 68 -9.71 5.27 17.81
C ILE A 68 -9.28 5.18 19.28
N ARG A 69 -8.99 6.31 19.91
CA ARG A 69 -8.61 6.36 21.33
C ARG A 69 -9.72 5.86 22.24
N ALA A 70 -10.99 6.13 21.93
CA ALA A 70 -12.13 5.64 22.68
C ALA A 70 -12.30 4.11 22.59
N GLN A 71 -11.94 3.51 21.46
CA GLN A 71 -12.07 2.07 21.19
C GLN A 71 -10.82 1.24 21.52
N ARG A 72 -9.80 1.85 22.14
CA ARG A 72 -8.51 1.18 22.39
C ARG A 72 -8.64 0.09 23.48
N THR A 73 -7.84 -0.97 23.37
CA THR A 73 -7.71 -2.05 24.38
C THR A 73 -7.15 -1.57 25.74
N ALA A 74 -6.68 -0.33 25.83
CA ALA A 74 -6.27 0.36 27.07
C ALA A 74 -5.28 -0.43 27.95
N VAL A 75 -4.30 -1.11 27.32
CA VAL A 75 -3.27 -1.89 28.02
C VAL A 75 -2.46 -1.02 28.98
N ARG A 76 -2.51 -1.36 30.28
CA ARG A 76 -1.88 -0.59 31.37
C ARG A 76 -0.52 -1.13 31.81
N THR A 77 -0.27 -2.42 31.64
CA THR A 77 0.94 -3.09 32.10
C THR A 77 1.14 -4.38 31.31
N GLY A 78 2.40 -4.75 31.07
CA GLY A 78 2.79 -6.07 30.59
C GLY A 78 3.60 -6.78 31.66
N SER A 79 3.33 -8.07 31.88
CA SER A 79 4.06 -8.90 32.86
C SER A 79 4.65 -10.14 32.20
N ILE A 80 5.86 -10.48 32.59
CA ILE A 80 6.51 -11.75 32.24
C ILE A 80 6.32 -12.68 33.44
N VAL A 81 5.86 -13.90 33.18
CA VAL A 81 5.66 -14.95 34.18
C VAL A 81 6.53 -16.15 33.85
N ASP A 82 6.96 -16.89 34.86
CA ASP A 82 7.61 -18.19 34.67
C ASP A 82 6.59 -19.30 34.39
N ALA A 83 7.07 -20.54 34.22
CA ALA A 83 6.23 -21.70 33.96
C ALA A 83 5.26 -22.04 35.09
N ALA A 84 5.52 -21.58 36.31
CA ALA A 84 4.62 -21.73 37.46
C ALA A 84 3.59 -20.58 37.56
N GLY A 85 3.60 -19.64 36.61
CA GLY A 85 2.74 -18.46 36.61
C GLY A 85 3.19 -17.35 37.57
N LYS A 86 4.37 -17.49 38.19
CA LYS A 86 4.90 -16.45 39.08
C LYS A 86 5.45 -15.30 38.23
N ARG A 87 5.03 -14.07 38.55
CA ARG A 87 5.51 -12.86 37.88
C ARG A 87 7.00 -12.65 38.16
N VAL A 88 7.81 -12.65 37.11
CA VAL A 88 9.26 -12.41 37.17
C VAL A 88 9.64 -10.99 36.76
N ALA A 89 8.80 -10.33 35.95
CA ALA A 89 8.97 -8.92 35.60
C ALA A 89 7.64 -8.24 35.30
N ALA A 90 7.59 -6.92 35.45
CA ALA A 90 6.48 -6.08 35.03
C ALA A 90 7.01 -4.78 34.44
N ILE A 91 6.36 -4.32 33.37
CA ILE A 91 6.69 -3.08 32.68
C ILE A 91 5.38 -2.34 32.45
N ASP A 92 5.39 -1.01 32.56
CA ASP A 92 4.21 -0.19 32.29
C ASP A 92 3.72 -0.36 30.84
N GLY A 93 2.45 -0.09 30.62
CA GLY A 93 1.80 -0.34 29.34
C GLY A 93 2.36 0.50 28.20
N ASP A 94 2.87 1.71 28.48
CA ASP A 94 3.39 2.61 27.45
C ASP A 94 4.73 2.09 26.92
N THR A 95 5.59 1.65 27.83
CA THR A 95 6.86 0.99 27.49
C THR A 95 6.60 -0.38 26.84
N PHE A 96 5.73 -1.21 27.42
CA PHE A 96 5.37 -2.52 26.85
C PHE A 96 4.75 -2.41 25.46
N GLY A 97 3.92 -1.38 25.24
CA GLY A 97 3.27 -1.11 23.96
C GLY A 97 4.12 -0.28 23.00
N GLY A 98 5.38 0.01 23.29
CA GLY A 98 6.26 0.82 22.43
C GLY A 98 5.68 2.20 22.07
N ARG A 99 4.88 2.81 22.96
CA ARG A 99 4.12 4.04 22.67
C ARG A 99 4.95 5.31 22.77
N GLN A 100 6.14 5.24 23.35
CA GLN A 100 7.03 6.38 23.58
C GLN A 100 8.19 6.47 22.58
N ALA A 101 8.53 5.37 21.92
CA ALA A 101 9.62 5.38 20.94
C ALA A 101 9.15 6.02 19.62
N GLN A 102 9.99 6.89 19.05
CA GLN A 102 9.79 7.35 17.68
C GLN A 102 9.86 6.13 16.75
N ASP A 103 8.93 6.03 15.82
CA ASP A 103 8.91 4.93 14.86
C ASP A 103 10.06 5.11 13.85
N ALA A 104 11.20 4.54 14.20
CA ALA A 104 12.37 4.49 13.33
C ALA A 104 12.18 3.49 12.17
N GLY A 105 11.20 2.59 12.25
CA GLY A 105 10.97 1.54 11.27
C GLY A 105 10.60 2.12 9.91
N LEU A 106 9.57 2.97 9.87
CA LEU A 106 9.16 3.60 8.61
C LEU A 106 10.24 4.57 8.08
N ALA A 107 10.89 5.33 8.95
CA ALA A 107 11.96 6.25 8.52
C ALA A 107 13.17 5.50 7.96
N GLY A 108 13.51 4.33 8.51
CA GLY A 108 14.54 3.44 8.00
C GLY A 108 14.13 2.83 6.65
N TYR A 109 12.93 2.25 6.58
CA TYR A 109 12.35 1.70 5.35
C TYR A 109 12.34 2.72 4.21
N GLU A 110 11.87 3.93 4.50
CA GLU A 110 11.81 5.02 3.53
C GLU A 110 13.21 5.42 3.05
N ARG A 111 14.18 5.55 3.96
CA ARG A 111 15.56 5.87 3.59
C ARG A 111 16.17 4.83 2.68
N GLU A 112 15.90 3.56 2.94
CA GLU A 112 16.43 2.43 2.16
C GLU A 112 15.75 2.31 0.80
N LEU A 113 14.44 2.52 0.73
CA LEU A 113 13.69 2.35 -0.52
C LEU A 113 13.57 3.60 -1.37
N ARG A 114 13.84 4.80 -0.85
CA ARG A 114 13.69 6.04 -1.62
C ARG A 114 14.41 6.00 -2.97
N PRO A 115 15.66 5.51 -3.10
CA PRO A 115 16.32 5.41 -4.40
C PRO A 115 15.55 4.50 -5.39
N PHE A 116 15.09 3.34 -4.92
CA PHE A 116 14.30 2.40 -5.72
C PHE A 116 12.95 3.01 -6.15
N VAL A 117 12.24 3.62 -5.19
CA VAL A 117 10.95 4.28 -5.43
C VAL A 117 11.09 5.40 -6.44
N ALA A 118 12.14 6.23 -6.32
CA ALA A 118 12.38 7.35 -7.23
C ALA A 118 12.61 6.90 -8.68
N VAL A 119 13.37 5.81 -8.90
CA VAL A 119 13.59 5.23 -10.23
C VAL A 119 12.26 4.75 -10.85
N ASN A 120 11.42 4.07 -10.06
CA ASN A 120 10.15 3.54 -10.54
C ASN A 120 9.10 4.65 -10.79
N GLN A 121 9.03 5.66 -9.92
CA GLN A 121 8.14 6.82 -10.11
C GLN A 121 8.50 7.64 -11.37
N LYS A 122 9.79 7.75 -11.70
CA LYS A 122 10.24 8.43 -12.92
C LYS A 122 9.77 7.69 -14.19
N LEU A 123 9.73 6.36 -14.16
CA LEU A 123 9.18 5.58 -15.26
C LEU A 123 7.66 5.74 -15.40
N GLY A 124 6.93 5.70 -14.28
CA GLY A 124 5.47 5.87 -14.30
C GLY A 124 5.05 7.23 -14.86
N SER A 125 5.63 8.30 -14.34
CA SER A 125 5.32 9.68 -14.79
C SER A 125 5.68 9.92 -16.26
N ALA A 126 6.79 9.36 -16.75
CA ALA A 126 7.17 9.47 -18.17
C ALA A 126 6.26 8.67 -19.12
N ASN A 127 5.61 7.59 -18.64
CA ASN A 127 4.88 6.64 -19.49
C ASN A 127 3.35 6.64 -19.30
N ILE A 128 2.80 7.35 -18.32
CA ILE A 128 1.35 7.41 -18.00
C ILE A 128 0.48 7.66 -19.24
N LYS A 129 0.88 8.60 -20.12
CA LYS A 129 0.10 8.94 -21.33
C LYS A 129 0.06 7.82 -22.38
N ARG A 130 1.01 6.88 -22.31
CA ARG A 130 1.13 5.73 -23.22
C ARG A 130 0.55 4.45 -22.64
N MET A 131 0.40 4.37 -21.31
CA MET A 131 -0.14 3.21 -20.60
C MET A 131 -1.67 3.19 -20.58
N VAL A 132 -2.32 4.36 -20.51
CA VAL A 132 -3.79 4.46 -20.49
C VAL A 132 -4.30 4.68 -21.92
N LEU A 133 -4.89 3.64 -22.51
CA LEU A 133 -5.53 3.69 -23.83
C LEU A 133 -6.93 4.29 -23.67
N ARG A 134 -7.17 5.44 -24.30
CA ARG A 134 -8.36 6.28 -24.03
C ARG A 134 -9.55 6.01 -24.94
N SER A 135 -9.40 5.10 -25.91
CA SER A 135 -10.48 4.78 -26.85
C SER A 135 -10.41 3.33 -27.35
N ALA A 136 -11.57 2.79 -27.70
CA ALA A 136 -11.69 1.46 -28.30
C ALA A 136 -10.91 1.33 -29.61
N GLY A 137 -10.76 2.41 -30.38
CA GLY A 137 -9.92 2.45 -31.59
C GLY A 137 -8.43 2.32 -31.28
N GLN A 138 -7.96 3.00 -30.22
CA GLN A 138 -6.58 2.92 -29.76
C GLN A 138 -6.24 1.51 -29.27
N VAL A 139 -7.16 0.87 -28.53
CA VAL A 139 -7.03 -0.54 -28.12
C VAL A 139 -6.93 -1.45 -29.33
N ARG A 140 -7.81 -1.29 -30.33
CA ARG A 140 -7.81 -2.12 -31.54
C ARG A 140 -6.51 -1.97 -32.34
N MET A 141 -6.02 -0.74 -32.48
CA MET A 141 -4.76 -0.44 -33.16
C MET A 141 -3.57 -1.05 -32.41
N SER A 142 -3.49 -0.87 -31.09
CA SER A 142 -2.44 -1.47 -30.26
C SER A 142 -2.45 -2.99 -30.31
N MET A 143 -3.63 -3.62 -30.24
CA MET A 143 -3.78 -5.08 -30.35
C MET A 143 -3.37 -5.59 -31.73
N THR A 144 -3.68 -4.84 -32.79
CA THR A 144 -3.26 -5.18 -34.16
C THR A 144 -1.74 -5.07 -34.30
N MET A 145 -1.14 -4.00 -33.77
CA MET A 145 0.31 -3.81 -33.75
C MET A 145 1.04 -4.92 -32.97
N LEU A 146 0.52 -5.30 -31.80
CA LEU A 146 1.05 -6.42 -31.00
C LEU A 146 1.02 -7.75 -31.76
N ARG A 147 -0.06 -8.04 -32.51
CA ARG A 147 -0.15 -9.24 -33.35
C ARG A 147 0.87 -9.23 -34.49
N LEU A 148 1.14 -8.07 -35.09
CA LEU A 148 2.10 -7.93 -36.18
C LEU A 148 3.55 -8.06 -35.70
N ILE A 149 3.85 -7.55 -34.50
CA ILE A 149 5.17 -7.66 -33.86
C ILE A 149 5.63 -9.12 -33.73
N ASN A 150 4.70 -10.05 -33.47
CA ASN A 150 5.01 -11.48 -33.39
C ASN A 150 5.48 -12.09 -34.72
N ARG A 151 5.28 -11.39 -35.84
CA ARG A 151 5.68 -11.84 -37.19
C ARG A 151 6.94 -11.15 -37.71
N LEU A 152 7.53 -10.21 -36.97
CA LEU A 152 8.72 -9.47 -37.41
C LEU A 152 10.01 -10.27 -37.18
N PRO A 153 10.91 -10.37 -38.17
CA PRO A 153 12.25 -10.90 -37.93
C PRO A 153 13.04 -9.96 -37.01
N GLY A 154 13.66 -10.50 -35.96
CA GLY A 154 14.41 -9.71 -34.96
C GLY A 154 13.55 -9.10 -33.84
N LYS A 155 12.26 -9.46 -33.72
CA LYS A 155 11.35 -8.97 -32.68
C LYS A 155 11.89 -9.08 -31.26
N ASP A 156 12.61 -10.16 -30.94
CA ASP A 156 13.08 -10.43 -29.58
C ASP A 156 14.15 -9.43 -29.16
N ARG A 157 15.01 -9.00 -30.10
CA ARG A 157 16.04 -7.98 -29.84
C ARG A 157 15.44 -6.59 -29.69
N LEU A 158 14.40 -6.28 -30.46
CA LEU A 158 13.63 -5.04 -30.35
C LEU A 158 12.90 -4.96 -29.00
N MET A 159 12.26 -6.07 -28.59
CA MET A 159 11.57 -6.19 -27.30
C MET A 159 12.54 -6.07 -26.12
N ALA A 160 13.67 -6.78 -26.17
CA ALA A 160 14.70 -6.69 -25.13
C ALA A 160 15.16 -5.25 -24.89
N LYS A 161 15.46 -4.50 -25.97
CA LYS A 161 15.88 -3.10 -25.88
C LYS A 161 14.78 -2.17 -25.33
N THR A 162 13.52 -2.48 -25.66
CA THR A 162 12.38 -1.68 -25.18
C THR A 162 12.05 -1.98 -23.71
N MET A 163 12.25 -3.22 -23.25
CA MET A 163 11.98 -3.63 -21.87
C MET A 163 13.16 -3.39 -20.91
N GLU A 164 14.38 -3.20 -21.42
CA GLU A 164 15.59 -3.00 -20.61
C GLU A 164 15.44 -1.92 -19.51
N PRO A 165 14.88 -0.72 -19.78
CA PRO A 165 14.67 0.28 -18.72
C PRO A 165 13.67 -0.17 -17.65
N ILE A 166 12.65 -0.95 -18.05
CA ILE A 166 11.61 -1.47 -17.14
C ILE A 166 12.22 -2.56 -16.25
N HIS A 167 12.95 -3.51 -16.84
CA HIS A 167 13.63 -4.57 -16.08
C HIS A 167 14.64 -3.99 -15.11
N LYS A 168 15.46 -3.03 -15.54
CA LYS A 168 16.46 -2.38 -14.68
C LYS A 168 15.82 -1.67 -13.49
N ALA A 169 14.68 -1.01 -13.69
CA ALA A 169 13.96 -0.35 -12.60
C ALA A 169 13.22 -1.32 -11.67
N ALA A 170 12.60 -2.37 -12.23
CA ALA A 170 11.91 -3.40 -11.46
C ALA A 170 12.89 -4.20 -10.57
N ALA A 171 14.09 -4.48 -11.10
CA ALA A 171 15.15 -5.19 -10.40
C ALA A 171 16.08 -4.27 -9.59
N ALA A 172 15.79 -2.97 -9.49
CA ALA A 172 16.63 -2.03 -8.74
C ALA A 172 16.52 -2.19 -7.21
N ILE A 173 15.62 -3.06 -6.72
CA ILE A 173 15.51 -3.34 -5.29
C ILE A 173 16.67 -4.23 -4.86
N VAL A 174 17.49 -3.73 -3.94
CA VAL A 174 18.56 -4.52 -3.32
C VAL A 174 17.98 -5.20 -2.09
N LEU A 175 17.82 -6.52 -2.15
CA LEU A 175 17.39 -7.31 -1.00
C LEU A 175 18.60 -7.54 -0.08
N LYS A 176 18.42 -7.32 1.22
CA LYS A 176 19.42 -7.69 2.22
C LYS A 176 19.33 -9.20 2.47
N GLU A 177 20.48 -9.84 2.58
CA GLU A 177 20.57 -11.18 3.16
C GLU A 177 20.52 -11.03 4.69
N TYR A 178 19.56 -11.71 5.33
CA TYR A 178 19.31 -11.70 6.77
C TYR A 178 19.70 -13.04 7.39
#